data_AF-A0A7W9QAB3-F1
#
_entry.id   AF-A0A7W9QAB3-F1
#
_cell.length_a   1.000
_cell.length_b   1.000
_cell.length_c   1.000
_cell.angle_alpha   90.00
_cell.angle_beta   90.00
_cell.angle_gamma   90.00
#
_symmetry.space_group_name_H-M   'P 1'
#
loop_
_entity.id
_entity.type
_entity.pdbx_description
1 polymer ?
#
loop_
_entity_poly.entity_id
_entity_poly.type
_entity_poly.pdbx_seq_one_letter_code
_entity_poly.pdbx_strand_id
1 'polypeptide(L)'
;MERVPGEPRATYVLDTKKNHRFSKEALNAMPKFASTFECGPKAKHYGFTSWDDFFTRRFRSGVRPVATDPKTVTSAAESVPCDPLRPVKGAGPPTGPRERPRAGFGFLRNRP
;
A
#
# COMPACT_ATOMS: atom_id res chain seq x y z
N MET A 1 -26.87 -5.31 -9.03
CA MET A 1 -26.19 -5.09 -7.73
C MET A 1 -27.15 -4.25 -6.91
N GLU A 2 -27.94 -4.89 -6.04
CA GLU A 2 -29.05 -4.22 -5.35
C GLU A 2 -28.56 -3.44 -4.13
N ARG A 3 -29.05 -2.21 -4.00
CA ARG A 3 -28.76 -1.32 -2.87
C ARG A 3 -29.65 -1.72 -1.70
N VAL A 4 -29.06 -1.83 -0.51
CA VAL A 4 -29.84 -1.96 0.73
C VAL A 4 -30.38 -0.56 1.09
N PRO A 5 -31.70 -0.35 1.17
CA PRO A 5 -32.26 0.97 1.49
C PRO A 5 -31.87 1.41 2.91
N GLY A 6 -31.34 2.63 3.08
CA GLY A 6 -31.07 3.23 4.38
C GLY A 6 -29.60 3.29 4.83
N GLU A 7 -28.65 2.73 4.07
CA GLU A 7 -27.22 2.90 4.37
C GLU A 7 -26.65 4.22 3.83
N PRO A 8 -25.72 4.88 4.55
CA PRO A 8 -24.97 6.00 4.01
C PRO A 8 -24.33 5.62 2.66
N ARG A 9 -24.38 6.52 1.67
CA ARG A 9 -23.87 6.28 0.31
C ARG A 9 -22.40 5.83 0.25
N ALA A 10 -21.66 5.93 1.35
CA ALA A 10 -20.26 5.56 1.44
C ALA A 10 -20.00 4.19 2.11
N THR A 11 -20.97 3.55 2.77
CA THR A 11 -20.71 2.27 3.48
C THR A 11 -20.92 1.03 2.64
N TYR A 12 -21.62 1.13 1.50
CA TYR A 12 -21.99 -0.04 0.70
C TYR A 12 -20.77 -0.86 0.23
N VAL A 13 -19.60 -0.24 0.03
CA VAL A 13 -18.36 -0.93 -0.37
C VAL A 13 -17.66 -1.65 0.79
N LEU A 14 -18.08 -1.39 2.03
CA LEU A 14 -17.53 -1.97 3.26
C LEU A 14 -18.29 -3.24 3.69
N ASP A 15 -18.91 -3.95 2.74
CA ASP A 15 -19.55 -5.24 3.03
C ASP A 15 -18.57 -6.43 2.93
N THR A 16 -19.04 -7.61 3.33
CA THR A 16 -18.38 -8.91 3.15
C THR A 16 -18.72 -9.61 1.83
N LYS A 17 -19.56 -8.98 0.99
CA LYS A 17 -19.97 -9.47 -0.33
C LYS A 17 -18.79 -9.56 -1.31
N LYS A 18 -18.94 -10.32 -2.40
CA LYS A 18 -17.92 -10.47 -3.45
C LYS A 18 -17.52 -9.10 -4.04
N ASN A 19 -16.21 -8.83 -4.16
CA ASN A 19 -15.61 -7.55 -4.59
C ASN A 19 -15.72 -6.37 -3.60
N HIS A 20 -16.19 -6.58 -2.38
CA HIS A 20 -16.20 -5.55 -1.34
C HIS A 20 -14.93 -5.60 -0.48
N ARG A 21 -14.69 -4.53 0.30
CA ARG A 21 -13.43 -4.32 1.04
C ARG A 21 -13.22 -5.29 2.20
N PHE A 22 -14.28 -5.91 2.71
CA PHE A 22 -14.22 -6.97 3.71
C PHE A 22 -14.66 -8.33 3.16
N SER A 23 -14.62 -8.50 1.84
CA SER A 23 -14.78 -9.81 1.21
C SER A 23 -13.70 -10.78 1.68
N LYS A 24 -13.99 -12.08 1.63
CA LYS A 24 -13.02 -13.13 2.00
C LYS A 24 -11.70 -13.00 1.24
N GLU A 25 -11.76 -12.62 -0.03
CA GLU A 25 -10.58 -12.37 -0.86
C GLU A 25 -9.76 -11.17 -0.37
N ALA A 26 -10.42 -10.05 -0.06
CA ALA A 26 -9.76 -8.84 0.46
C ALA A 26 -9.13 -9.08 1.83
N LEU A 27 -9.83 -9.79 2.73
CA LEU A 27 -9.29 -10.17 4.04
C LEU A 27 -8.11 -11.15 3.94
N ASN A 28 -8.10 -12.02 2.92
CA ASN A 28 -6.98 -12.91 2.66
C ASN A 28 -5.75 -12.16 2.11
N ALA A 29 -5.96 -11.12 1.29
CA ALA A 29 -4.90 -10.24 0.81
C ALA A 29 -4.33 -9.33 1.93
N MET A 30 -5.11 -9.10 3.00
CA MET A 30 -4.72 -8.30 4.16
C MET A 30 -4.78 -9.12 5.46
N PRO A 31 -3.83 -10.06 5.66
CA PRO A 31 -3.79 -10.84 6.89
C PRO A 31 -3.62 -9.91 8.09
N LYS A 32 -4.19 -10.29 9.24
CA LYS A 32 -4.03 -9.57 10.53
C LYS A 32 -4.61 -8.15 10.56
N PHE A 33 -5.60 -7.84 9.72
CA PHE A 33 -6.28 -6.54 9.67
C PHE A 33 -6.61 -5.94 11.05
N ALA A 34 -7.23 -6.73 11.94
CA ALA A 34 -7.68 -6.24 13.26
C ALA A 34 -6.55 -5.94 14.26
N SER A 35 -5.35 -6.49 14.05
CA SER A 35 -4.16 -6.19 14.85
C SER A 35 -3.30 -5.08 14.24
N THR A 36 -3.44 -4.80 12.96
CA THR A 36 -2.67 -3.75 12.25
C THR A 36 -3.36 -2.39 12.36
N PHE A 37 -4.69 -2.37 12.29
CA PHE A 37 -5.49 -1.14 12.31
C PHE A 37 -6.29 -1.01 13.61
N GLU A 38 -6.57 0.23 13.99
CA GLU A 38 -7.53 0.54 15.04
C GLU A 38 -8.94 0.27 14.52
N CYS A 39 -9.49 -0.90 14.84
CA CYS A 39 -10.84 -1.28 14.42
C CYS A 39 -11.51 -2.22 15.44
N GLY A 40 -12.84 -2.21 15.45
CA GLY A 40 -13.66 -3.09 16.28
C GLY A 40 -14.09 -4.35 15.51
N PRO A 41 -13.46 -5.52 15.69
CA PRO A 41 -13.74 -6.71 14.88
C PRO A 41 -15.16 -7.29 15.08
N LYS A 42 -15.87 -6.85 16.12
CA LYS A 42 -17.26 -7.25 16.42
C LYS A 42 -18.30 -6.21 15.95
N ALA A 43 -17.85 -5.02 15.55
CA ALA A 43 -18.75 -3.96 15.08
C ALA A 43 -19.06 -4.15 13.59
N LYS A 44 -20.24 -3.67 13.16
CA LYS A 44 -20.60 -3.60 11.74
C LYS A 44 -19.52 -2.78 11.00
N HIS A 45 -19.09 -3.27 9.83
CA HIS A 45 -18.04 -2.65 9.02
C HIS A 45 -16.71 -2.42 9.78
N TYR A 46 -16.39 -3.28 10.75
CA TYR A 46 -15.21 -3.12 11.63
C TYR A 46 -15.19 -1.80 12.44
N GLY A 47 -16.35 -1.13 12.56
CA GLY A 47 -16.48 0.18 13.21
C GLY A 47 -16.33 1.37 12.27
N PHE A 48 -16.06 1.15 10.98
CA PHE A 48 -15.95 2.24 10.00
C PHE A 48 -17.32 2.76 9.59
N THR A 49 -17.47 4.08 9.62
CA THR A 49 -18.74 4.77 9.38
C THR A 49 -18.91 5.22 7.93
N SER A 50 -17.82 5.29 7.16
CA SER A 50 -17.82 5.71 5.76
C SER A 50 -16.63 5.14 4.99
N TRP A 51 -16.68 5.21 3.66
CA TRP A 51 -15.55 4.85 2.80
C TRP A 51 -14.30 5.68 3.10
N ASP A 52 -14.49 6.97 3.40
CA ASP A 52 -13.39 7.88 3.74
C ASP A 52 -12.72 7.45 5.05
N ASP A 53 -13.52 7.15 6.07
CA ASP A 53 -13.07 6.64 7.38
C ASP A 53 -12.26 5.33 7.26
N PHE A 54 -12.65 4.46 6.33
CA PHE A 54 -11.87 3.26 5.99
C PHE A 54 -10.56 3.58 5.25
N PHE A 55 -10.53 4.62 4.40
CA PHE A 55 -9.33 5.01 3.65
C PHE A 55 -8.31 5.73 4.54
N THR A 56 -8.78 6.57 5.47
CA THR A 56 -7.96 7.29 6.46
C THR A 56 -7.75 6.50 7.75
N ARG A 57 -8.02 5.19 7.74
CA ARG A 57 -7.90 4.32 8.91
C ARG A 57 -6.53 4.43 9.58
N ARG A 58 -6.53 4.45 10.91
CA ARG A 58 -5.31 4.59 11.72
C ARG A 58 -4.65 3.25 11.95
N PHE A 59 -3.32 3.24 11.86
CA PHE A 59 -2.51 2.11 12.33
C PHE A 59 -2.50 2.08 13.85
N ARG A 60 -2.46 0.88 14.42
CA ARG A 60 -2.16 0.74 15.85
C ARG A 60 -0.73 1.22 16.13
N SER A 61 -0.52 1.70 17.36
CA SER A 61 0.81 2.09 17.84
C SER A 61 1.83 0.96 17.63
N GLY A 62 3.00 1.31 17.08
CA GLY A 62 4.12 0.37 16.91
C GLY A 62 4.10 -0.48 15.63
N VAL A 63 3.04 -0.41 14.82
CA VAL A 63 2.98 -1.12 13.52
C VAL A 63 3.98 -0.54 12.53
N ARG A 64 4.22 0.76 12.59
CA ARG A 64 5.14 1.49 11.72
C ARG A 64 6.31 2.04 12.54
N PRO A 65 7.40 1.28 12.71
CA PRO A 65 8.58 1.77 13.42
C PRO A 65 9.22 2.90 12.61
N VAL A 66 9.40 4.06 13.25
CA VAL A 66 10.11 5.22 12.67
C VAL A 66 11.52 5.24 13.24
N ALA A 67 12.51 5.55 12.41
CA ALA A 67 13.89 5.70 12.87
C ALA A 67 14.01 6.90 13.83
N THR A 68 14.70 6.71 14.94
CA THR A 68 14.90 7.75 15.97
C THR A 68 16.09 8.67 15.64
N ASP A 69 17.00 8.21 14.78
CA ASP A 69 18.21 8.97 14.44
C ASP A 69 17.88 10.19 13.56
N PRO A 70 18.25 11.41 13.97
CA PRO A 70 17.91 12.65 13.26
C PRO A 70 18.59 12.79 11.89
N LYS A 71 19.57 11.94 11.55
CA LYS A 71 20.24 11.93 10.24
C LYS A 71 19.61 10.94 9.25
N THR A 72 18.59 10.21 9.68
CA THR A 72 17.95 9.17 8.87
C THR A 72 16.66 9.70 8.22
N VAL A 73 16.61 9.73 6.88
CA VAL A 73 15.38 9.99 6.13
C VAL A 73 14.63 8.68 5.91
N THR A 74 13.42 8.56 6.45
CA THR A 74 12.57 7.36 6.29
C THR A 74 11.60 7.52 5.12
N SER A 75 11.13 6.42 4.54
CA SER A 75 10.07 6.47 3.52
C SER A 75 8.83 7.17 4.08
N ALA A 76 8.14 7.97 3.27
CA ALA A 76 6.91 8.64 3.69
C ALA A 76 5.69 7.69 3.66
N ALA A 77 5.73 6.69 2.78
CA ALA A 77 4.60 5.80 2.54
C ALA A 77 5.06 4.34 2.35
N GLU A 78 4.11 3.42 2.53
CA GLU A 78 4.25 1.99 2.24
C GLU A 78 4.15 1.74 0.72
N SER A 79 4.98 2.44 -0.05
CA SER A 79 5.03 2.37 -1.51
C SER A 79 6.38 1.86 -1.98
N VAL A 80 6.38 1.16 -3.12
CA VAL A 80 7.63 0.82 -3.81
C VAL A 80 8.16 2.07 -4.50
N PRO A 81 9.47 2.37 -4.41
CA PRO A 81 10.06 3.46 -5.18
C PRO A 81 9.75 3.28 -6.66
N CYS A 82 9.24 4.35 -7.29
CA CYS A 82 9.11 4.36 -8.74
C CYS A 82 10.52 4.37 -9.34
N ASP A 83 10.85 3.38 -10.17
CA ASP A 83 12.15 3.31 -10.84
C ASP A 83 12.22 4.41 -11.91
N PRO A 84 13.08 5.43 -11.75
CA PRO A 84 13.16 6.54 -12.69
C PRO A 84 13.73 6.13 -14.05
N LEU A 85 14.39 4.96 -14.14
CA LEU A 85 15.02 4.47 -15.37
C LEU A 85 14.18 3.40 -16.08
N ARG A 86 13.10 2.91 -15.46
CA ARG A 86 12.15 2.03 -16.14
C ARG A 86 11.20 2.86 -16.99
N PRO A 87 11.08 2.54 -18.29
CA PRO A 87 10.01 3.09 -19.09
C PRO A 87 8.66 2.70 -18.46
N VAL A 88 7.79 3.67 -18.24
CA VAL A 88 6.41 3.40 -17.89
C VAL A 88 5.79 2.51 -18.97
N LYS A 89 5.11 1.43 -18.57
CA LYS A 89 4.50 0.48 -19.49
C LYS A 89 3.47 1.24 -20.35
N GLY A 90 3.83 1.50 -21.60
CA GLY A 90 3.11 2.40 -22.51
C GLY A 90 4.03 3.21 -23.44
N ALA A 91 5.30 3.38 -23.08
CA ALA A 91 6.31 3.87 -24.02
C ALA A 91 6.79 2.68 -24.90
N GLY A 92 6.57 2.77 -26.22
CA GLY A 92 7.08 1.80 -27.18
C GLY A 92 8.60 1.61 -27.06
N PRO A 93 9.14 0.48 -27.57
CA PRO A 93 10.57 0.22 -27.45
C PRO A 93 11.38 1.35 -28.10
N PRO A 94 12.40 1.91 -27.42
CA PRO A 94 13.29 2.87 -28.06
C PRO A 94 14.07 2.17 -29.17
N THR A 95 13.78 2.51 -30.42
CA THR A 95 14.50 2.02 -31.60
C THR A 95 15.83 2.75 -31.73
N GLY A 96 16.89 2.17 -31.17
CA GLY A 96 18.25 2.68 -31.37
C GLY A 96 19.29 1.80 -30.67
N PRO A 97 20.46 1.56 -31.29
CA PRO A 97 21.53 0.81 -30.66
C PRO A 97 22.05 1.58 -29.44
N ARG A 98 21.88 1.00 -28.24
CA ARG A 98 22.48 1.55 -27.02
C ARG A 98 23.96 1.19 -27.00
N GLU A 99 24.81 2.13 -27.40
CA GLU A 99 26.22 2.07 -27.03
C GLU A 99 26.34 2.18 -25.51
N ARG A 100 26.96 1.17 -24.89
CA ARG A 100 27.35 1.25 -23.48
C ARG A 100 28.68 2.00 -23.41
N PRO A 101 28.78 3.15 -22.72
CA PRO A 101 30.10 3.71 -22.43
C PRO A 101 30.85 2.73 -21.51
N ARG A 102 32.00 2.22 -21.99
CA ARG A 102 33.00 1.56 -21.14
C ARG A 102 33.75 2.64 -20.37
N ALA A 103 33.47 2.76 -19.07
CA ALA A 103 34.38 3.27 -18.04
C ALA A 103 33.62 3.06 -16.71
N GLY A 104 34.14 2.32 -15.73
CA GLY A 104 35.32 2.72 -14.98
C GLY A 104 34.87 3.36 -13.67
N PHE A 105 34.30 2.57 -12.75
CA PHE A 105 34.13 2.94 -11.35
C PHE A 105 34.40 1.69 -10.51
N GLY A 106 35.66 1.57 -10.10
CA GLY A 106 36.12 0.52 -9.19
C GLY A 106 35.54 0.75 -7.80
N PHE A 107 34.60 -0.09 -7.39
CA PHE A 107 34.24 -0.22 -5.99
C PHE A 107 35.19 -1.25 -5.37
N LEU A 108 36.26 -0.76 -4.74
CA LEU A 108 37.22 -1.55 -3.99
C LEU A 108 36.47 -2.27 -2.86
N ARG A 109 36.13 -3.55 -3.06
CA ARG A 109 35.68 -4.41 -1.96
C ARG A 109 36.91 -4.89 -1.22
N ASN A 110 37.24 -4.21 -0.13
CA ASN A 110 38.08 -4.78 0.90
C ASN A 110 37.17 -5.64 1.81
N ARG A 111 37.39 -6.96 1.83
CA ARG A 111 36.94 -7.85 2.91
C ARG A 111 38.16 -8.68 3.36
N PRO A 112 38.28 -8.97 4.67
CA PRO A 112 39.43 -9.66 5.25
C PRO A 112 39.58 -11.09 4.74
#